data_AF-A0A821SZY0-F1
#
_entry.id   AF-A0A821SZY0-F1
#
_cell.length_a   1.000
_cell.length_b   1.000
_cell.length_c   1.000
_cell.angle_alpha   90.00
_cell.angle_beta   90.00
_cell.angle_gamma   90.00
#
_symmetry.space_group_name_H-M   'P 1'
#
loop_
_entity.id
_entity.type
_entity.pdbx_description
1 polymer ?
#
loop_
_entity_poly.entity_id
_entity_poly.type
_entity_poly.pdbx_seq_one_letter_code
_entity_poly.pdbx_strand_id
1 'polypeptide(L)'
;MRRCRIAHTYKVKIKDFQRMIFTHLLCFILLTMPFAIHKLYNGVTIYHSKDLLRREWKNLSLRIVRILWFANEASGFYIYSLSSKKFRRKFLASILKCEPYWFKVKCRYLPRFIAVN
;
A
#
# COMPACT_ATOMS: atom_id res chain seq x y z
N MET A 1 9.16 -39.04 -8.57
CA MET A 1 9.67 -37.66 -8.76
C MET A 1 8.69 -36.50 -8.49
N ARG A 2 7.36 -36.64 -8.62
CA ARG A 2 6.40 -35.53 -8.41
C ARG A 2 6.36 -34.93 -6.98
N ARG A 3 6.58 -35.75 -5.94
CA ARG A 3 6.56 -35.30 -4.52
C ARG A 3 7.64 -34.27 -4.19
N CYS A 4 8.85 -34.41 -4.76
CA CYS A 4 9.96 -33.49 -4.49
C CYS A 4 9.69 -32.08 -5.07
N ARG A 5 9.00 -32.01 -6.22
CA ARG A 5 8.66 -30.75 -6.89
C ARG A 5 7.61 -29.93 -6.10
N ILE A 6 6.67 -30.60 -5.42
CA ILE A 6 5.64 -29.99 -4.58
C ILE A 6 6.27 -29.38 -3.31
N ALA A 7 7.16 -30.11 -2.65
CA ALA A 7 7.87 -29.62 -1.47
C ALA A 7 8.71 -28.37 -1.77
N HIS A 8 9.38 -28.35 -2.93
CA HIS A 8 10.15 -27.19 -3.37
C HIS A 8 9.26 -25.96 -3.63
N THR A 9 8.14 -26.13 -4.33
CA THR A 9 7.21 -25.01 -4.61
C THR A 9 6.56 -24.47 -3.33
N TYR A 10 6.31 -25.32 -2.34
CA TYR A 10 5.77 -24.89 -1.05
C TYR A 10 6.78 -24.04 -0.26
N LYS A 11 8.06 -24.45 -0.22
CA LYS A 11 9.14 -23.68 0.42
C LYS A 11 9.33 -22.30 -0.21
N VAL A 12 9.26 -22.18 -1.54
CA VAL A 12 9.38 -20.89 -2.24
C VAL A 12 8.23 -19.95 -1.88
N LYS A 13 6.99 -20.45 -1.89
CA LYS A 13 5.81 -19.65 -1.51
C LYS A 13 5.86 -19.12 -0.07
N ILE A 14 6.36 -19.91 0.87
CA ILE A 14 6.52 -19.48 2.26
C ILE A 14 7.50 -18.31 2.34
N LYS A 15 8.64 -18.39 1.64
CA LYS A 15 9.64 -17.31 1.62
C LYS A 15 9.07 -16.02 1.02
N ASP A 16 8.31 -16.11 -0.06
CA ASP A 16 7.66 -14.95 -0.69
C ASP A 16 6.63 -14.29 0.25
N PHE A 17 5.86 -15.11 0.97
CA PHE A 17 4.90 -14.63 1.97
C PHE A 17 5.60 -13.96 3.16
N GLN A 18 6.68 -14.55 3.68
CA GLN A 18 7.49 -13.94 4.73
C GLN A 18 8.08 -12.60 4.30
N ARG A 19 8.60 -12.49 3.07
CA ARG A 19 9.10 -11.23 2.51
C ARG A 19 8.01 -10.17 2.45
N MET A 20 6.82 -10.53 1.98
CA MET A 20 5.68 -9.61 1.91
C MET A 20 5.29 -9.08 3.31
N ILE A 21 5.20 -9.95 4.31
CA ILE A 21 4.92 -9.54 5.69
C ILE A 21 6.01 -8.62 6.22
N PHE A 22 7.28 -8.97 5.99
CA PHE A 22 8.41 -8.17 6.43
C PHE A 22 8.40 -6.77 5.81
N THR A 23 8.14 -6.67 4.50
CA THR A 23 7.99 -5.37 3.81
C THR A 23 6.82 -4.58 4.38
N HIS A 24 5.69 -5.23 4.67
CA HIS A 24 4.54 -4.56 5.27
C HIS A 24 4.83 -4.01 6.67
N LEU A 25 5.49 -4.79 7.52
CA LEU A 25 5.94 -4.35 8.84
C LEU A 25 6.92 -3.17 8.74
N LEU A 26 7.86 -3.22 7.80
CA LEU A 26 8.84 -2.16 7.63
C LEU A 26 8.18 -0.86 7.15
N CYS A 27 7.24 -0.93 6.19
CA CYS A 27 6.43 0.21 5.78
C CYS A 27 5.58 0.75 6.95
N PHE A 28 4.95 -0.14 7.73
CA PHE A 28 4.16 0.24 8.88
C PHE A 28 4.99 1.04 9.89
N ILE A 29 6.17 0.55 10.27
CA ILE A 29 7.06 1.23 11.22
C ILE A 29 7.47 2.61 10.67
N LEU A 30 7.94 2.68 9.42
CA LEU A 30 8.39 3.94 8.82
C LEU A 30 7.30 5.00 8.73
N LEU A 31 6.05 4.58 8.46
CA LEU A 31 4.93 5.51 8.27
C LEU A 31 4.22 5.88 9.57
N THR A 32 4.22 5.01 10.58
CA THR A 32 3.57 5.27 11.88
C THR A 32 4.48 5.89 12.93
N MET A 33 5.80 5.62 12.87
CA MET A 33 6.77 6.17 13.82
C MET A 33 6.75 7.71 13.88
N PRO A 34 6.70 8.46 12.76
CA PRO A 34 6.61 9.92 12.80
C PRO A 34 5.37 10.43 13.55
N PHE A 35 4.25 9.69 13.50
CA PHE A 35 3.04 10.04 14.24
C PHE A 35 3.18 9.84 15.73
N ALA A 36 3.79 8.73 16.16
CA ALA A 36 4.07 8.48 17.56
C ALA A 36 5.00 9.56 18.14
N ILE A 37 6.08 9.89 17.43
CA ILE A 37 7.04 10.93 17.83
C ILE A 37 6.35 12.30 17.92
N HIS A 38 5.54 12.67 16.92
CA HIS A 38 4.83 13.95 16.93
C HIS A 38 3.84 14.06 18.10
N LYS A 39 3.12 12.96 18.43
CA LYS A 39 2.24 12.90 19.61
C LYS A 39 3.02 13.05 20.91
N LEU A 40 4.12 12.31 21.07
CA LEU A 40 4.98 12.39 22.26
C LEU A 40 5.53 13.80 22.45
N TYR A 41 6.10 14.40 21.39
CA TYR A 41 6.60 15.76 21.41
C TYR A 41 5.51 16.75 21.83
N ASN A 42 4.30 16.61 21.28
CA ASN A 42 3.19 17.47 21.65
C ASN A 42 2.75 17.29 23.10
N GLY A 43 2.73 16.06 23.62
CA GLY A 43 2.39 15.78 25.01
C GLY A 43 3.37 16.42 25.99
N VAL A 44 4.68 16.26 25.74
CA VAL A 44 5.74 16.81 26.60
C VAL A 44 5.76 18.34 26.56
N THR A 45 5.46 18.94 25.41
CA THR A 45 5.53 20.40 25.21
C THR A 45 4.18 21.12 25.35
N ILE A 46 3.21 20.54 26.07
CA ILE A 46 1.88 21.13 26.26
C ILE A 46 1.94 22.44 27.05
N TYR A 47 2.76 22.49 28.11
CA TYR A 47 2.82 23.63 29.03
C TYR A 47 3.82 24.71 28.62
N HIS A 48 4.61 24.46 27.57
CA HIS A 48 5.53 25.46 27.04
C HIS A 48 4.81 26.42 26.10
N SER A 49 4.93 27.72 26.39
CA SER A 49 4.67 28.79 25.44
C SER A 49 5.48 28.55 24.16
N LYS A 50 4.81 28.62 23.00
CA LYS A 50 5.43 28.39 21.68
C LYS A 50 5.35 29.66 20.86
N ASP A 51 6.50 30.08 20.34
CA ASP A 51 6.58 31.16 19.36
C ASP A 51 5.74 30.87 18.11
N LEU A 52 5.35 31.93 17.40
CA LEU A 52 4.58 31.84 16.16
C LEU A 52 5.22 30.86 15.15
N LEU A 53 6.54 30.95 14.95
CA LEU A 53 7.26 30.06 14.03
C LEU A 53 7.17 28.59 14.45
N ARG A 54 7.29 28.29 15.75
CA ARG A 54 7.16 26.92 16.29
C ARG A 54 5.74 26.39 16.14
N ARG A 55 4.73 27.26 16.25
CA ARG A 55 3.33 26.90 16.04
C ARG A 55 3.07 26.51 14.58
N GLU A 56 3.59 27.28 13.63
CA GLU A 56 3.44 26.97 12.20
C GLU A 56 4.17 25.68 11.80
N TRP A 57 5.39 25.48 12.30
CA TRP A 57 6.12 24.21 12.11
C TRP A 57 5.37 23.00 12.69
N LYS A 58 4.74 23.16 13.84
CA LYS A 58 3.88 22.12 14.43
C LYS A 58 2.67 21.81 13.53
N ASN A 59 2.03 22.83 12.94
CA ASN A 59 0.91 22.63 12.02
C ASN A 59 1.34 21.93 10.73
N LEU A 60 2.48 22.30 10.16
CA LEU A 60 3.03 21.66 8.98
C LEU A 60 3.38 20.18 9.25
N SER A 61 4.10 19.92 10.34
CA SER A 61 4.45 18.55 10.73
C SER A 61 3.20 17.69 10.99
N LEU A 62 2.15 18.23 11.61
CA LEU A 62 0.88 17.52 11.76
C LEU A 62 0.26 17.11 10.42
N ARG A 63 0.31 17.98 9.41
CA ARG A 63 -0.19 17.68 8.05
C ARG A 63 0.63 16.59 7.38
N ILE A 64 1.97 16.69 7.43
CA ILE A 64 2.88 15.68 6.87
C ILE A 64 2.60 14.32 7.50
N VAL A 65 2.50 14.27 8.82
CA VAL A 65 2.26 13.03 9.54
C VAL A 65 0.89 12.43 9.21
N ARG A 66 -0.16 13.25 9.02
CA ARG A 66 -1.46 12.75 8.53
C ARG A 66 -1.35 12.15 7.13
N ILE A 67 -0.59 12.76 6.22
CA ILE A 67 -0.36 12.21 4.89
C ILE A 67 0.33 10.85 4.99
N LEU A 68 1.35 10.72 5.85
CA LEU A 68 2.03 9.44 6.10
C LEU A 68 1.08 8.38 6.68
N TRP A 69 0.15 8.78 7.55
CA TRP A 69 -0.88 7.89 8.07
C TRP A 69 -1.80 7.35 6.96
N PHE A 70 -2.29 8.22 6.08
CA PHE A 70 -3.09 7.78 4.92
C PHE A 70 -2.27 6.92 3.95
N ALA A 71 -1.00 7.25 3.75
CA ALA A 71 -0.09 6.43 2.94
C ALA A 71 0.09 5.03 3.56
N ASN A 72 0.11 4.91 4.88
CA ASN A 72 0.17 3.62 5.58
C ASN A 72 -1.05 2.75 5.28
N GLU A 73 -2.25 3.31 5.40
CA GLU A 73 -3.50 2.62 5.06
C GLU A 73 -3.52 2.16 3.60
N ALA A 74 -3.04 3.00 2.68
CA ALA A 74 -2.94 2.65 1.26
C ALA A 74 -1.83 1.62 0.97
N SER A 75 -0.74 1.61 1.75
CA SER A 75 0.45 0.78 1.49
C SER A 75 0.14 -0.71 1.47
N GLY A 76 -0.79 -1.18 2.31
CA GLY A 76 -1.21 -2.57 2.35
C GLY A 76 -1.71 -3.03 0.97
N PHE A 77 -2.63 -2.27 0.38
CA PHE A 77 -3.16 -2.56 -0.96
C PHE A 77 -2.05 -2.67 -2.00
N TYR A 78 -1.10 -1.74 -2.03
CA TYR A 78 0.01 -1.76 -3.00
C TYR A 78 0.96 -2.92 -2.78
N ILE A 79 1.30 -3.23 -1.52
CA ILE A 79 2.18 -4.36 -1.17
C ILE A 79 1.53 -5.68 -1.61
N TYR A 80 0.25 -5.90 -1.29
CA TYR A 80 -0.48 -7.10 -1.73
C TYR A 80 -0.58 -7.19 -3.25
N SER A 81 -0.81 -6.05 -3.91
CA SER A 81 -0.87 -5.97 -5.37
C SER A 81 0.46 -6.32 -6.02
N LEU A 82 1.58 -5.82 -5.51
CA LEU A 82 2.89 -6.09 -6.10
C LEU A 82 3.35 -7.53 -5.82
N SER A 83 3.16 -8.03 -4.60
CA SER A 83 3.64 -9.34 -4.16
C SER A 83 2.90 -10.53 -4.81
N SER A 84 1.62 -10.40 -5.16
CA SER A 84 0.84 -11.54 -5.67
C SER A 84 0.38 -11.36 -7.12
N LYS A 85 1.00 -12.10 -8.05
CA LYS A 85 0.54 -12.22 -9.46
C LYS A 85 -0.89 -12.75 -9.58
N LYS A 86 -1.35 -13.55 -8.59
CA LYS A 86 -2.72 -14.10 -8.56
C LYS A 86 -3.72 -13.03 -8.13
N PHE A 87 -3.35 -12.19 -7.16
CA PHE A 87 -4.16 -11.05 -6.73
C PHE A 87 -4.31 -10.04 -7.87
N ARG A 88 -3.21 -9.64 -8.54
CA ARG A 88 -3.27 -8.72 -9.71
C ARG A 88 -4.22 -9.19 -10.79
N ARG A 89 -4.14 -10.46 -11.19
CA ARG A 89 -5.01 -11.02 -12.23
C ARG A 89 -6.48 -11.01 -11.81
N LYS A 90 -6.78 -11.37 -10.55
CA LYS A 90 -8.16 -11.30 -10.04
C LYS A 90 -8.67 -9.87 -9.92
N PHE A 91 -7.84 -8.96 -9.42
CA PHE A 91 -8.18 -7.56 -9.23
C PHE A 91 -8.45 -6.85 -10.57
N LEU A 92 -7.56 -7.02 -11.56
CA LEU A 92 -7.77 -6.50 -12.91
C LEU A 92 -9.02 -7.12 -13.55
N ALA A 93 -9.25 -8.42 -13.39
CA ALA A 93 -10.47 -9.06 -13.88
C ALA A 93 -11.74 -8.53 -13.20
N SER A 94 -11.69 -8.17 -11.91
CA SER A 94 -12.81 -7.54 -11.20
C SER A 94 -13.05 -6.11 -11.68
N ILE A 95 -12.00 -5.31 -11.87
CA ILE A 95 -12.13 -3.94 -12.42
C ILE A 95 -12.72 -3.97 -13.82
N LEU A 96 -12.23 -4.85 -14.70
CA LEU A 96 -12.71 -4.99 -16.07
C LEU A 96 -14.16 -5.51 -16.14
N LYS A 97 -14.62 -6.26 -15.12
CA LYS A 97 -16.02 -6.69 -15.01
C LYS A 97 -16.93 -5.61 -14.42
N CYS A 98 -16.38 -4.71 -13.61
CA CYS A 98 -17.06 -3.54 -13.06
C CYS A 98 -17.05 -2.34 -14.03
N GLU A 99 -17.05 -2.57 -15.35
CA GLU A 99 -17.27 -1.46 -16.29
C GLU A 99 -18.65 -0.82 -16.01
N PRO A 100 -18.71 0.49 -15.73
CA PRO A 100 -19.99 1.19 -15.73
C PRO A 100 -20.57 1.12 -17.14
N TYR A 101 -21.89 0.93 -17.21
CA TYR A 101 -22.72 0.84 -18.42
C TYR A 101 -22.41 1.91 -19.50
N TRP A 102 -21.80 3.03 -19.12
CA TRP A 102 -21.34 4.10 -20.01
C TRP A 102 -20.09 3.76 -20.87
N PHE A 103 -19.26 2.79 -20.47
CA PHE A 103 -18.04 2.42 -21.23
C PHE A 103 -18.34 1.50 -22.42
N LYS A 104 -19.45 0.75 -22.37
CA LYS A 104 -19.90 -0.15 -23.46
C LYS A 104 -20.21 0.56 -24.77
N VAL A 105 -20.51 1.86 -24.74
CA VAL A 105 -20.84 2.63 -25.95
C VAL A 105 -19.57 3.04 -26.72
N LYS A 106 -18.41 3.15 -26.04
CA LYS A 106 -17.16 3.62 -26.65
C LYS A 106 -16.23 2.51 -27.15
N CYS A 107 -16.33 1.29 -26.60
CA CYS A 107 -15.46 0.17 -26.96
C CYS A 107 -15.90 -0.64 -28.20
N ARG A 108 -16.92 -0.21 -28.96
CA ARG A 108 -17.25 -0.84 -30.26
C ARG A 108 -16.21 -0.50 -31.36
N TYR A 109 -15.27 0.42 -31.10
CA TYR A 109 -14.31 0.92 -32.10
C TYR A 109 -12.82 0.75 -31.75
N LEU A 110 -12.43 0.04 -30.69
CA LEU A 110 -11.00 -0.28 -30.48
C LEU A 110 -10.66 -1.72 -30.90
N PRO A 111 -9.72 -1.91 -31.84
CA PRO A 111 -9.40 -3.21 -32.39
C PRO A 111 -8.68 -4.09 -31.36
N ARG A 112 -8.93 -5.40 -31.50
CA ARG A 112 -8.25 -6.50 -30.81
C ARG A 112 -6.73 -6.39 -30.99
N PHE A 113 -6.05 -5.72 -30.07
CA PHE A 113 -4.63 -5.90 -29.86
C PHE A 113 -4.42 -6.31 -28.42
N ILE A 114 -3.52 -7.28 -28.22
CA ILE A 114 -3.24 -8.03 -26.97
C ILE A 114 -4.09 -9.30 -26.83
N ALA A 115 -3.98 -10.16 -27.84
CA ALA A 115 -3.81 -11.60 -27.63
C ALA A 115 -2.58 -12.01 -28.45
N VAL A 116 -1.78 -12.94 -27.92
CA VAL A 116 -0.58 -13.56 -28.53
C VAL A 116 0.74 -12.78 -28.35
N ASN A 117 1.43 -13.01 -27.23
CA ASN A 117 2.64 -13.87 -27.15
C ASN A 117 3.08 -14.05 -25.69
#